data_AF-A0A537U8U8-F1
#
_entry.id   AF-A0A537U8U8-F1
#
_cell.length_a   1.000
_cell.length_b   1.000
_cell.length_c   1.000
_cell.angle_alpha   90.00
_cell.angle_beta   90.00
_cell.angle_gamma   90.00
#
_symmetry.space_group_name_H-M   'P 1'
#
loop_
_entity.id
_entity.type
_entity.pdbx_description
1 polymer ?
#
loop_
_entity_poly.entity_id
_entity_poly.type
_entity_poly.pdbx_seq_one_letter_code
_entity_poly.pdbx_strand_id
1 'polypeptide(L)'
;DLPRPPQFSEAALALRKAAHRGLARVSEDIERLRFNVCVAHIYELANAFQGSFAELEDEPAADYRWAVREAADMLVRLFHPMMPHLAEECWAVLGHKTLVASEPWPRLEPDLLLEHTITLPVQINGRKRGDVTVARNAANSEIESAVLALDAVKRALDGRPPKKVIVVPQRIVNVVA
;
A
#
# COMPACT_ATOMS: atom_id res chain seq x y z
N ASP A 1 -0.71 -12.27 -23.42
CA ASP A 1 -0.49 -11.10 -22.54
C ASP A 1 -1.27 -9.90 -23.00
N LEU A 2 -1.86 -9.18 -22.05
CA LEU A 2 -2.49 -7.88 -22.32
C LEU A 2 -1.38 -6.84 -22.50
N PRO A 3 -1.44 -5.97 -23.52
CA PRO A 3 -0.47 -4.88 -23.65
C PRO A 3 -0.53 -3.99 -22.42
N ARG A 4 0.63 -3.51 -21.96
CA ARG A 4 0.70 -2.60 -20.81
C ARG A 4 -0.11 -1.32 -21.11
N PRO A 5 -1.06 -0.95 -20.26
CA PRO A 5 -1.82 0.29 -20.39
C PRO A 5 -0.90 1.52 -20.29
N PRO A 6 -1.20 2.61 -21.02
CA PRO A 6 -0.43 3.86 -20.93
C PRO A 6 -0.69 4.61 -19.61
N GLN A 7 -1.85 4.39 -19.00
CA GLN A 7 -2.28 5.00 -17.75
C GLN A 7 -3.05 3.98 -16.91
N PHE A 8 -3.04 4.17 -15.60
CA PHE A 8 -3.75 3.33 -14.65
C PHE A 8 -4.70 4.19 -13.84
N SER A 9 -5.93 3.71 -13.67
CA SER A 9 -6.91 4.23 -12.72
C SER A 9 -6.38 4.17 -11.28
N GLU A 10 -7.00 4.91 -10.38
CA GLU A 10 -6.62 4.91 -8.95
C GLU A 10 -6.74 3.51 -8.34
N ALA A 11 -7.81 2.78 -8.65
CA ALA A 11 -8.02 1.41 -8.19
C ALA A 11 -6.93 0.46 -8.72
N ALA A 12 -6.60 0.54 -10.02
CA ALA A 12 -5.52 -0.25 -10.58
C ALA A 12 -4.17 0.10 -9.93
N LEU A 13 -3.87 1.40 -9.77
CA LEU A 13 -2.65 1.85 -9.07
C LEU A 13 -2.58 1.34 -7.64
N ALA A 14 -3.69 1.34 -6.89
CA ALA A 14 -3.71 0.83 -5.52
C ALA A 14 -3.28 -0.64 -5.45
N LEU A 15 -3.81 -1.49 -6.33
CA LEU A 15 -3.43 -2.89 -6.42
C LEU A 15 -1.97 -3.06 -6.84
N ARG A 16 -1.52 -2.32 -7.86
CA ARG A 16 -0.11 -2.36 -8.30
C ARG A 16 0.83 -1.95 -7.17
N LYS A 17 0.53 -0.87 -6.43
CA LYS A 17 1.32 -0.44 -5.27
C LYS A 17 1.38 -1.50 -4.18
N ALA A 18 0.28 -2.21 -3.91
CA ALA A 18 0.27 -3.32 -2.96
C ALA A 18 1.19 -4.47 -3.41
N ALA A 19 1.12 -4.88 -4.68
CA ALA A 19 1.97 -5.92 -5.25
C ALA A 19 3.46 -5.57 -5.19
N HIS A 20 3.83 -4.36 -5.64
CA HIS A 20 5.23 -3.90 -5.64
C HIS A 20 5.76 -3.69 -4.22
N ARG A 21 4.94 -3.27 -3.26
CA ARG A 21 5.32 -3.20 -1.84
C ARG A 21 5.55 -4.59 -1.25
N GLY A 22 4.68 -5.54 -1.54
CA GLY A 22 4.86 -6.94 -1.15
C GLY A 22 6.16 -7.51 -1.71
N LEU A 23 6.43 -7.28 -3.00
CA LEU A 23 7.66 -7.67 -3.67
C LEU A 23 8.90 -7.09 -2.98
N ALA A 24 8.93 -5.78 -2.72
CA ALA A 24 10.06 -5.14 -2.08
C ALA A 24 10.36 -5.74 -0.69
N ARG A 25 9.32 -5.89 0.14
CA ARG A 25 9.45 -6.44 1.51
C ARG A 25 9.89 -7.89 1.52
N VAL A 26 9.26 -8.74 0.70
CA VAL A 26 9.61 -10.17 0.59
C VAL A 26 11.03 -10.32 0.05
N SER A 27 11.44 -9.51 -0.93
CA SER A 27 12.82 -9.55 -1.45
C SER A 27 13.85 -9.25 -0.35
N GLU A 28 13.63 -8.17 0.40
CA GLU A 28 14.50 -7.75 1.50
C GLU A 28 14.57 -8.82 2.62
N ASP A 29 13.44 -9.42 2.97
CA ASP A 29 13.40 -10.41 4.05
C ASP A 29 13.90 -11.79 3.63
N ILE A 30 13.82 -12.16 2.33
CA ILE A 30 14.50 -13.35 1.80
C ILE A 30 16.02 -13.18 1.95
N GLU A 31 16.57 -12.02 1.58
CA GLU A 31 18.02 -11.74 1.74
C GLU A 31 18.45 -11.80 3.22
N ARG A 32 17.55 -11.43 4.14
CA ARG A 32 17.78 -11.48 5.59
C ARG A 32 17.40 -12.81 6.24
N LEU A 33 16.98 -13.81 5.46
CA LEU A 33 16.53 -15.13 5.94
C LEU A 33 15.35 -15.06 6.95
N ARG A 34 14.48 -14.05 6.83
CA ARG A 34 13.30 -13.83 7.68
C ARG A 34 12.04 -14.41 7.04
N PHE A 35 12.04 -15.71 6.78
CA PHE A 35 10.96 -16.37 6.03
C PHE A 35 9.58 -16.28 6.69
N ASN A 36 9.51 -16.27 8.02
CA ASN A 36 8.25 -16.07 8.75
C ASN A 36 7.65 -14.67 8.49
N VAL A 37 8.49 -13.65 8.35
CA VAL A 37 8.06 -12.27 8.03
C VAL A 37 7.65 -12.18 6.56
N CYS A 38 8.37 -12.87 5.66
CA CYS A 38 7.98 -12.97 4.26
C CYS A 38 6.56 -13.54 4.10
N VAL A 39 6.22 -14.62 4.84
CA VAL A 39 4.87 -15.21 4.82
C VAL A 39 3.82 -14.20 5.28
N ALA A 40 4.10 -13.38 6.30
CA ALA A 40 3.19 -12.32 6.72
C ALA A 40 2.96 -11.28 5.60
N HIS A 41 4.00 -10.85 4.90
CA HIS A 41 3.88 -9.94 3.75
C HIS A 41 3.14 -10.56 2.56
N ILE A 42 3.32 -11.86 2.33
CA ILE A 42 2.55 -12.61 1.31
C ILE A 42 1.06 -12.62 1.67
N TYR A 43 0.69 -12.83 2.95
CA TYR A 43 -0.70 -12.74 3.39
C TYR A 43 -1.27 -11.33 3.25
N GLU A 44 -0.51 -10.28 3.56
CA GLU A 44 -0.92 -8.88 3.33
C GLU A 44 -1.26 -8.65 1.84
N LEU A 45 -0.40 -9.13 0.94
CA LEU A 45 -0.65 -9.04 -0.51
C LEU A 45 -1.84 -9.90 -0.94
N ALA A 46 -1.96 -11.14 -0.45
CA ALA A 46 -3.07 -12.02 -0.78
C ALA A 46 -4.42 -11.42 -0.35
N ASN A 47 -4.50 -10.78 0.82
CA ASN A 47 -5.69 -10.09 1.29
C ASN A 47 -6.01 -8.87 0.42
N ALA A 48 -5.01 -8.06 0.04
CA ALA A 48 -5.21 -6.93 -0.86
C ALA A 48 -5.67 -7.39 -2.26
N PHE A 49 -5.08 -8.48 -2.76
CA PHE A 49 -5.46 -9.11 -4.03
C PHE A 49 -6.90 -9.63 -3.96
N GLN A 50 -7.29 -10.36 -2.92
CA GLN A 50 -8.67 -10.81 -2.72
C GLN A 50 -9.65 -9.62 -2.64
N GLY A 51 -9.29 -8.56 -1.92
CA GLY A 51 -10.10 -7.34 -1.84
C GLY A 51 -10.30 -6.66 -3.19
N SER A 52 -9.33 -6.79 -4.11
CA SER A 52 -9.44 -6.24 -5.47
C SER A 52 -10.57 -6.86 -6.29
N PHE A 53 -11.13 -7.99 -5.85
CA PHE A 53 -12.28 -8.62 -6.50
C PHE A 53 -13.64 -8.19 -5.96
N ALA A 54 -13.70 -7.52 -4.80
CA ALA A 54 -14.97 -7.20 -4.13
C ALA A 54 -15.84 -6.19 -4.91
N GLU A 55 -15.23 -5.35 -5.74
CA GLU A 55 -15.88 -4.29 -6.52
C GLU A 55 -15.65 -4.47 -8.03
N LEU A 56 -15.31 -5.69 -8.48
CA LEU A 56 -15.13 -5.96 -9.90
C LEU A 56 -16.47 -5.89 -10.63
N GLU A 57 -16.54 -5.02 -11.62
CA GLU A 57 -17.58 -5.05 -12.66
C GLU A 57 -17.45 -6.32 -13.50
N ASP A 58 -18.54 -6.73 -14.17
CA ASP A 58 -18.56 -7.93 -15.04
C ASP A 58 -17.48 -7.87 -16.14
N GLU A 59 -17.16 -6.67 -16.64
CA GLU A 59 -16.08 -6.42 -17.60
C GLU A 59 -15.18 -5.27 -17.13
N PRO A 60 -14.13 -5.56 -16.33
CA PRO A 60 -13.27 -4.52 -15.79
C PRO A 60 -12.43 -3.87 -16.88
N ALA A 61 -12.15 -2.58 -16.71
CA ALA A 61 -11.30 -1.82 -17.60
C ALA A 61 -9.94 -2.51 -17.86
N ALA A 62 -9.38 -2.30 -19.06
CA ALA A 62 -8.18 -3.00 -19.50
C ALA A 62 -6.97 -2.79 -18.57
N ASP A 63 -6.88 -1.61 -17.94
CA ASP A 63 -5.83 -1.28 -16.98
C ASP A 63 -5.95 -2.05 -15.67
N TYR A 64 -7.18 -2.20 -15.16
CA TYR A 64 -7.45 -2.98 -13.98
C TYR A 64 -7.18 -4.47 -14.22
N ARG A 65 -7.65 -5.01 -15.35
CA ARG A 65 -7.35 -6.40 -15.75
C ARG A 65 -5.85 -6.66 -15.85
N TRP A 66 -5.09 -5.70 -16.38
CA TRP A 66 -3.63 -5.78 -16.43
C TRP A 66 -3.02 -5.78 -15.02
N ALA A 67 -3.48 -4.88 -14.13
CA ALA A 67 -3.00 -4.81 -12.75
C ALA A 67 -3.30 -6.08 -11.95
N VAL A 68 -4.47 -6.69 -12.13
CA VAL A 68 -4.83 -8.00 -11.54
C VAL A 68 -3.89 -9.09 -12.03
N ARG A 69 -3.60 -9.14 -13.34
CA ARG A 69 -2.64 -10.11 -13.89
C ARG A 69 -1.23 -9.90 -13.31
N GLU A 70 -0.75 -8.67 -13.26
CA GLU A 70 0.56 -8.35 -12.66
C GLU A 70 0.62 -8.80 -11.20
N ALA A 71 -0.39 -8.45 -10.39
CA ALA A 71 -0.44 -8.80 -8.97
C ALA A 71 -0.51 -10.32 -8.75
N ALA A 72 -1.27 -11.05 -9.57
CA ALA A 72 -1.36 -12.51 -9.50
C ALA A 72 -0.01 -13.17 -9.82
N ASP A 73 0.63 -12.76 -10.93
CA ASP A 73 1.92 -13.30 -11.35
C ASP A 73 3.01 -13.00 -10.30
N MET A 74 2.99 -11.81 -9.70
CA MET A 74 3.88 -11.47 -8.58
C MET A 74 3.61 -12.33 -7.36
N LEU A 75 2.35 -12.41 -6.90
CA LEU A 75 1.98 -13.15 -5.69
C LEU A 75 2.47 -14.61 -5.76
N VAL A 76 2.23 -15.29 -6.88
CA VAL A 76 2.67 -16.67 -7.11
C VAL A 76 4.19 -16.81 -7.00
N ARG A 77 4.96 -15.91 -7.64
CA ARG A 77 6.42 -15.93 -7.58
C ARG A 77 6.95 -15.59 -6.19
N LEU A 78 6.27 -14.75 -5.42
CA LEU A 78 6.69 -14.35 -4.08
C LEU A 78 6.57 -15.49 -3.06
N PHE A 79 5.52 -16.31 -3.14
CA PHE A 79 5.35 -17.43 -2.21
C PHE A 79 6.02 -18.73 -2.68
N HIS A 80 6.46 -18.80 -3.94
CA HIS A 80 7.12 -19.97 -4.50
C HIS A 80 8.29 -20.50 -3.64
N PRO A 81 9.22 -19.70 -3.09
CA PRO A 81 10.31 -20.21 -2.26
C PRO A 81 9.86 -20.96 -1.00
N MET A 82 8.64 -20.73 -0.52
CA MET A 82 8.08 -21.35 0.69
C MET A 82 7.06 -22.45 0.36
N MET A 83 6.33 -22.30 -0.76
CA MET A 83 5.22 -23.16 -1.16
C MET A 83 5.31 -23.51 -2.65
N PRO A 84 6.38 -24.20 -3.10
CA PRO A 84 6.69 -24.36 -4.52
C PRO A 84 5.61 -25.14 -5.28
N HIS A 85 5.10 -26.23 -4.71
CA HIS A 85 4.06 -27.03 -5.37
C HIS A 85 2.77 -26.25 -5.62
N LEU A 86 2.33 -25.45 -4.64
CA LEU A 86 1.14 -24.59 -4.82
C LEU A 86 1.42 -23.52 -5.88
N ALA A 87 2.63 -22.97 -5.90
CA ALA A 87 2.98 -21.92 -6.84
C ALA A 87 2.95 -22.45 -8.28
N GLU A 88 3.46 -23.65 -8.52
CA GLU A 88 3.43 -24.28 -9.85
C GLU A 88 1.98 -24.55 -10.32
N GLU A 89 1.12 -25.07 -9.44
CA GLU A 89 -0.30 -25.26 -9.76
C GLU A 89 -1.00 -23.92 -10.08
N CYS A 90 -0.78 -22.89 -9.26
CA CYS A 90 -1.34 -21.56 -9.53
C CYS A 90 -0.81 -20.96 -10.83
N TRP A 91 0.47 -21.15 -11.14
CA TRP A 91 1.10 -20.64 -12.36
C TRP A 91 0.51 -21.28 -13.62
N ALA A 92 0.26 -22.60 -13.57
CA ALA A 92 -0.45 -23.31 -14.63
C ALA A 92 -1.90 -22.81 -14.79
N VAL A 93 -2.62 -22.57 -13.68
CA VAL A 93 -3.98 -21.99 -13.70
C VAL A 93 -3.99 -20.58 -14.32
N LEU A 94 -2.94 -19.78 -14.11
CA LEU A 94 -2.75 -18.48 -14.76
C LEU A 94 -2.42 -18.59 -16.26
N GLY A 95 -2.30 -19.81 -16.79
CA GLY A 95 -2.09 -20.11 -18.21
C GLY A 95 -0.62 -20.07 -18.65
N HIS A 96 0.31 -20.01 -17.70
CA HIS A 96 1.74 -20.11 -18.01
C HIS A 96 2.11 -21.57 -18.35
N LYS A 97 3.17 -21.74 -19.16
CA LYS A 97 3.64 -23.06 -19.64
C LYS A 97 5.02 -23.44 -19.12
N THR A 98 5.68 -22.52 -18.43
CA THR A 98 6.98 -22.70 -17.80
C THR A 98 6.81 -23.09 -16.35
N LEU A 99 7.90 -23.49 -15.70
CA LEU A 99 7.94 -23.65 -14.25
C LEU A 99 8.21 -22.30 -13.59
N VAL A 100 7.52 -21.99 -12.50
CA VAL A 100 7.81 -20.80 -11.67
C VAL A 100 9.28 -20.81 -11.23
N ALA A 101 9.81 -21.98 -10.89
CA ALA A 101 11.20 -22.16 -10.50
C ALA A 101 12.22 -21.72 -11.57
N SER A 102 11.82 -21.65 -12.84
CA SER A 102 12.67 -21.21 -13.97
C SER A 102 12.45 -19.76 -14.36
N GLU A 103 11.44 -19.09 -13.81
CA GLU A 103 11.18 -17.69 -14.06
C GLU A 103 12.15 -16.81 -13.27
N PRO A 104 12.50 -15.61 -13.78
CA PRO A 104 13.28 -14.66 -13.00
C PRO A 104 12.55 -14.27 -11.70
N TRP A 105 13.18 -13.50 -10.83
CA TRP A 105 12.44 -12.80 -9.77
C TRP A 105 11.64 -11.63 -10.38
N PRO A 106 10.44 -11.27 -9.87
CA PRO A 106 9.67 -10.16 -10.42
C PRO A 106 10.43 -8.83 -10.37
N ARG A 107 10.22 -7.99 -11.38
CA ARG A 107 10.86 -6.67 -11.45
C ARG A 107 10.05 -5.64 -10.67
N LEU A 108 10.73 -4.97 -9.74
CA LEU A 108 10.19 -3.85 -8.98
C LEU A 108 10.11 -2.57 -9.82
N GLU A 109 9.04 -1.79 -9.69
CA GLU A 109 8.89 -0.41 -10.17
C GLU A 109 9.00 0.54 -8.97
N PRO A 110 10.17 1.18 -8.74
CA PRO A 110 10.40 1.99 -7.54
C PRO A 110 9.42 3.14 -7.34
N ASP A 111 8.90 3.72 -8.43
CA ASP A 111 7.94 4.82 -8.38
C ASP A 111 6.61 4.40 -7.72
N LEU A 112 6.26 3.10 -7.75
CA LEU A 112 5.07 2.58 -7.06
C LEU A 112 5.27 2.43 -5.55
N LEU A 113 6.51 2.48 -5.06
CA LEU A 113 6.79 2.50 -3.62
C LEU A 113 6.66 3.91 -3.03
N LEU A 114 6.57 4.93 -3.87
CA LEU A 114 6.38 6.31 -3.41
C LEU A 114 4.95 6.50 -2.92
N GLU A 115 4.81 6.64 -1.60
CA GLU A 115 3.61 7.20 -1.00
C GLU A 115 3.66 8.72 -1.09
N HIS A 116 2.77 9.29 -1.90
CA HIS A 116 2.62 10.74 -2.05
C HIS A 116 1.86 11.37 -0.89
N THR A 117 1.17 10.57 -0.08
CA THR A 117 0.42 11.00 1.09
C THR A 117 0.91 10.26 2.33
N ILE A 118 0.69 10.86 3.49
CA ILE A 118 0.98 10.28 4.80
C ILE A 118 -0.17 10.57 5.75
N THR A 119 -0.57 9.55 6.50
CA THR A 119 -1.55 9.69 7.58
C THR A 119 -0.81 9.98 8.89
N LEU A 120 -1.03 11.17 9.44
CA LEU A 120 -0.45 11.61 10.70
C LEU A 120 -1.49 11.49 11.82
N PRO A 121 -1.20 10.78 12.92
CA PRO A 121 -2.05 10.81 14.09
C PRO A 121 -2.10 12.22 14.68
N VAL A 122 -3.31 12.62 15.09
CA VAL A 122 -3.56 13.91 15.71
C VAL A 122 -3.87 13.72 17.18
N GLN A 123 -3.08 14.39 18.01
CA GLN A 123 -3.24 14.45 19.45
C GLN A 123 -3.78 15.82 19.88
N ILE A 124 -4.55 15.82 20.97
CA ILE A 124 -4.96 17.04 21.66
C ILE A 124 -4.59 16.87 23.12
N ASN A 125 -3.76 17.79 23.63
CA ASN A 125 -3.19 17.71 24.98
C ASN A 125 -2.59 16.32 25.27
N GLY A 126 -1.88 15.75 24.29
CA GLY A 126 -1.19 14.46 24.39
C GLY A 126 -2.06 13.21 24.23
N ARG A 127 -3.37 13.31 23.97
CA ARG A 127 -4.25 12.14 23.73
C ARG A 127 -4.64 12.06 22.26
N LYS A 128 -4.59 10.86 21.64
CA LYS A 128 -5.04 10.65 20.24
C LYS A 128 -6.54 10.98 20.11
N ARG A 129 -6.88 11.76 19.08
CA ARG A 129 -8.23 12.27 18.82
C ARG A 129 -8.68 12.16 17.37
N GLY A 130 -7.75 11.84 16.47
CA GLY A 130 -8.04 11.59 15.07
C GLY A 130 -6.77 11.29 14.31
N ASP A 131 -6.89 11.25 12.99
CA ASP A 131 -5.80 11.13 12.04
C ASP A 131 -6.05 12.17 10.92
N VAL A 132 -4.99 12.71 10.33
CA VAL A 132 -5.07 13.61 9.17
C VAL A 132 -4.23 13.02 8.05
N THR A 133 -4.75 13.02 6.82
CA THR A 133 -3.99 12.57 5.65
C THR A 133 -3.57 13.79 4.85
N VAL A 134 -2.27 13.94 4.62
CA VAL A 134 -1.65 15.08 3.95
C VAL A 134 -0.64 14.60 2.90
N ALA A 135 -0.20 15.47 2.00
CA ALA A 135 0.91 15.15 1.11
C ALA A 135 2.17 14.84 1.95
N ARG A 136 2.97 13.86 1.53
CA ARG A 136 4.17 13.44 2.27
C ARG A 136 5.22 14.54 2.39
N ASN A 137 5.22 15.48 1.44
CA ASN A 137 6.05 16.68 1.39
C ASN A 137 5.29 17.95 1.80
N ALA A 138 4.11 17.82 2.42
CA ALA A 138 3.32 18.97 2.86
C ALA A 138 4.14 19.84 3.84
N ALA A 139 4.06 21.16 3.65
CA ALA A 139 4.69 22.10 4.56
C ALA A 139 4.00 22.05 5.94
N ASN A 140 4.72 22.38 7.02
CA ASN A 140 4.14 22.39 8.36
C ASN A 140 2.86 23.24 8.44
N SER A 141 2.81 24.37 7.73
CA SER A 141 1.61 25.24 7.66
C SER A 141 0.39 24.57 7.02
N GLU A 142 0.60 23.72 6.00
CA GLU A 142 -0.46 22.96 5.35
C GLU A 142 -0.96 21.85 6.28
N ILE A 143 -0.04 21.18 6.96
CA ILE A 143 -0.36 20.16 7.98
C ILE A 143 -1.17 20.79 9.12
N GLU A 144 -0.72 21.94 9.64
CA GLU A 144 -1.42 22.67 10.70
C GLU A 144 -2.83 23.07 10.26
N SER A 145 -2.98 23.60 9.05
CA SER A 145 -4.29 23.98 8.50
C SER A 145 -5.24 22.78 8.40
N ALA A 146 -4.74 21.65 7.89
CA ALA A 146 -5.53 20.42 7.77
C ALA A 146 -5.92 19.85 9.15
N VAL A 147 -5.03 19.92 10.14
CA VAL A 147 -5.31 19.48 11.52
C VAL A 147 -6.35 20.34 12.19
N LEU A 148 -6.27 21.67 12.05
CA LEU A 148 -7.24 22.61 12.62
C LEU A 148 -8.62 22.52 11.96
N ALA A 149 -8.70 21.96 10.75
CA ALA A 149 -9.96 21.71 10.07
C ALA A 149 -10.73 20.51 10.66
N LEU A 150 -10.09 19.61 11.41
CA LEU A 150 -10.72 18.42 11.99
C LEU A 150 -11.77 18.78 13.05
N ASP A 151 -12.94 18.13 12.98
CA ASP A 151 -14.02 18.33 13.94
C ASP A 151 -13.60 18.03 15.38
N ALA A 152 -12.78 17.00 15.59
CA ALA A 152 -12.26 16.66 16.91
C ALA A 152 -11.39 17.79 17.50
N VAL A 153 -10.64 18.50 16.65
CA VAL A 153 -9.79 19.62 17.06
C VAL A 153 -10.64 20.86 17.31
N LYS A 154 -11.56 21.20 16.40
CA LYS A 154 -12.51 22.31 16.59
C LYS A 154 -13.31 22.20 17.89
N ARG A 155 -13.83 21.01 18.21
CA ARG A 155 -14.56 20.76 19.46
C ARG A 155 -13.69 20.90 20.69
N ALA A 156 -12.44 20.48 20.64
CA ALA A 156 -11.55 20.58 21.79
C ALA A 156 -11.01 21.99 22.03
N LEU A 157 -10.92 22.81 20.97
CA LEU A 157 -10.50 24.20 21.04
C LEU A 157 -11.65 25.13 21.46
N ASP A 158 -12.91 24.73 21.28
CA ASP A 158 -14.09 25.50 21.72
C ASP A 158 -14.06 26.98 21.28
N GLY A 159 -13.69 27.20 20.02
CA GLY A 159 -13.56 28.54 19.42
C GLY A 159 -12.31 29.33 19.84
N ARG A 160 -11.45 28.79 20.70
CA ARG A 160 -10.17 29.42 21.09
C ARG A 160 -9.05 29.04 20.12
N PRO A 161 -8.06 29.92 19.89
CA PRO A 161 -6.87 29.54 19.15
C PRO A 161 -6.04 28.54 19.97
N PRO A 162 -5.37 27.56 19.33
CA PRO A 162 -4.44 26.67 20.02
C PRO A 162 -3.26 27.47 20.59
N LYS A 163 -2.78 27.11 21.78
CA LYS A 163 -1.56 27.70 22.35
C LYS A 163 -0.33 27.33 21.56
N LYS A 164 -0.28 26.09 21.04
CA LYS A 164 0.81 25.57 20.24
C LYS A 164 0.35 24.40 19.39
N VAL A 165 0.81 24.34 18.15
CA VAL A 165 0.74 23.14 17.32
C VAL A 165 2.17 22.63 17.14
N ILE A 166 2.37 21.34 17.43
CA ILE A 166 3.68 20.69 17.37
C ILE A 166 3.59 19.61 16.29
N VAL A 167 4.22 19.88 15.16
CA VAL A 167 4.36 18.92 14.05
C VAL A 167 5.67 18.18 14.21
N VAL A 168 5.61 16.86 14.39
CA VAL A 168 6.77 15.98 14.25
C VAL A 168 6.68 15.35 12.85
N PRO A 169 7.54 15.75 11.91
CA PRO A 169 7.45 15.33 10.52
C PRO A 169 7.35 13.81 10.38
N GLN A 170 6.43 13.36 9.53
CA GLN A 170 6.16 11.95 9.23
C GLN A 170 5.83 11.06 10.44
N ARG A 171 5.49 11.65 11.60
CA ARG A 171 5.21 10.88 12.83
C ARG A 171 3.89 11.24 13.51
N ILE A 172 3.70 12.50 13.90
CA ILE A 172 2.54 12.90 14.72
C ILE A 172 2.34 14.42 14.72
N VAL A 173 1.10 14.87 14.95
CA VAL A 173 0.79 16.27 15.25
C VAL A 173 0.12 16.35 16.62
N ASN A 174 0.60 17.22 17.50
CA ASN A 174 -0.02 17.49 18.79
C ASN A 174 -0.50 18.94 18.88
N VAL A 175 -1.78 19.10 19.18
CA VAL A 175 -2.44 20.38 19.41
C VAL A 175 -2.55 20.62 20.91
N VAL A 176 -2.01 21.75 21.37
CA VAL A 176 -2.12 22.21 22.75
C VAL A 176 -3.22 23.26 22.82
N ALA A 177 -4.31 22.94 23.53
CA ALA A 177 -5.46 23.82 23.72
C ALA A 177 -5.28 24.78 24.91
#